data_AF-A0A3C1USV1-F1
#
_entry.id   AF-A0A3C1USV1-F1
#
_cell.length_a   1.000
_cell.length_b   1.000
_cell.length_c   1.000
_cell.angle_alpha   90.00
_cell.angle_beta   90.00
_cell.angle_gamma   90.00
#
_symmetry.space_group_name_H-M   'P 1'
#
loop_
_entity.id
_entity.type
_entity.pdbx_description
1 polymer ?
#
loop_
_entity_poly.entity_id
_entity_poly.type
_entity_poly.pdbx_seq_one_letter_code
_entity_poly.pdbx_strand_id
1 'polypeptide(L)'
;EISVSAKNKSLGEEIENKLKPLLDETFNIITIKNSLLNLERSGIASKITGSIGKLGSNPTKATLNITVESVPSPWRGETSIRNDGNTGSGEWRGVAIVQKKDLLARGDQLQFYGELNADSDPELGAGIGSLSYTYPLSQTVDITASFGANRRYLIEFPKPFRDLSFRQYQGLIQANWTLQQTAASNTYAFAGISANHNNSYYKNEPFPVIVGGGLDGDLTTGYFRIGFGHP
;
A
#
# COMPACT_ATOMS: atom_id res chain seq x y z
N GLU A 1 -29.83 -3.84 -21.11
CA GLU A 1 -29.06 -4.77 -20.25
C GLU A 1 -27.58 -4.62 -20.58
N ILE A 2 -26.71 -4.68 -19.57
CA ILE A 2 -25.26 -4.64 -19.75
C ILE A 2 -24.71 -5.94 -19.18
N SER A 3 -23.96 -6.69 -19.99
CA SER A 3 -23.28 -7.92 -19.58
C SER A 3 -21.77 -7.71 -19.72
N VAL A 4 -21.03 -7.87 -18.62
CA VAL A 4 -19.58 -7.69 -18.61
C VAL A 4 -18.89 -9.05 -18.41
N SER A 5 -18.09 -9.44 -19.39
CA SER A 5 -17.20 -10.60 -19.32
C SER A 5 -15.77 -10.13 -19.03
N ALA A 6 -15.24 -10.51 -17.88
CA ALA A 6 -13.86 -10.22 -17.49
C ALA A 6 -13.23 -11.46 -16.88
N LYS A 7 -11.93 -11.68 -17.12
CA LYS A 7 -11.17 -12.77 -16.47
C LYS A 7 -11.14 -12.62 -14.94
N ASN A 8 -11.17 -11.39 -14.45
CA ASN A 8 -11.24 -11.07 -13.04
C ASN A 8 -12.66 -10.60 -12.70
N LYS A 9 -13.33 -11.29 -11.77
CA LYS A 9 -14.71 -10.97 -11.37
C LYS A 9 -14.84 -9.56 -10.78
N SER A 10 -13.87 -9.13 -9.97
CA SER A 10 -13.85 -7.78 -9.37
C SER A 10 -13.72 -6.68 -10.43
N LEU A 11 -12.99 -6.92 -11.52
CA LEU A 11 -12.92 -6.01 -12.67
C LEU A 11 -14.27 -5.91 -13.39
N GLY A 12 -14.97 -7.04 -13.55
CA GLY A 12 -16.31 -7.08 -14.11
C GLY A 12 -17.29 -6.23 -13.29
N GLU A 13 -17.31 -6.44 -11.97
CA GLU A 13 -18.17 -5.71 -11.03
C GLU A 13 -17.83 -4.20 -10.99
N GLU A 14 -16.55 -3.82 -11.03
CA GLU A 14 -16.12 -2.41 -11.06
C GLU A 14 -16.64 -1.70 -12.33
N ILE A 15 -16.50 -2.34 -13.49
CA ILE A 15 -16.96 -1.79 -14.76
C ILE A 15 -18.48 -1.77 -14.84
N GLU A 16 -19.16 -2.82 -14.39
CA GLU A 16 -20.61 -2.87 -14.35
C GLU A 16 -21.17 -1.75 -13.47
N ASN A 17 -20.59 -1.51 -12.29
CA ASN A 17 -20.99 -0.40 -11.43
C ASN A 17 -20.75 0.97 -12.07
N LYS A 18 -19.66 1.16 -12.83
CA LYS A 18 -19.40 2.40 -13.57
C LYS A 18 -20.34 2.61 -14.76
N LEU A 19 -20.86 1.52 -15.34
CA LEU A 19 -21.76 1.56 -16.48
C LEU A 19 -23.25 1.50 -16.09
N LYS A 20 -23.57 1.17 -14.83
CA LYS A 20 -24.95 1.16 -14.30
C LYS A 20 -25.76 2.42 -14.63
N PRO A 21 -25.21 3.65 -14.55
CA PRO A 21 -25.97 4.85 -14.92
C PRO A 21 -26.50 4.83 -16.37
N LEU A 22 -25.89 4.06 -17.26
CA LEU A 22 -26.29 3.95 -18.67
C LEU A 22 -27.44 2.96 -18.90
N LEU A 23 -27.86 2.18 -17.89
CA LEU A 23 -28.90 1.14 -18.05
C LEU A 23 -30.30 1.72 -18.33
N ASP A 24 -30.58 2.93 -17.86
CA ASP A 24 -31.90 3.58 -17.94
C ASP A 24 -31.91 4.83 -18.84
N GLU A 25 -30.79 5.14 -19.50
CA GLU A 25 -30.70 6.26 -20.42
C GLU A 25 -31.14 5.90 -21.85
N THR A 26 -31.57 6.90 -22.61
CA THR A 26 -31.85 6.72 -24.05
C THR A 26 -30.56 6.28 -24.74
N PHE A 27 -30.64 5.16 -25.47
CA PHE A 27 -29.50 4.55 -26.12
C PHE A 27 -28.77 5.57 -27.02
N ASN A 28 -27.53 5.91 -26.63
CA ASN A 28 -26.67 6.83 -27.36
C ASN A 28 -25.29 6.22 -27.54
N ILE A 29 -24.95 5.89 -28.79
CA ILE A 29 -23.68 5.24 -29.13
C ILE A 29 -22.46 6.12 -28.85
N ILE A 30 -22.61 7.45 -28.92
CA ILE A 30 -21.54 8.41 -28.60
C ILE A 30 -21.27 8.40 -27.10
N THR A 31 -22.32 8.44 -26.28
CA THR A 31 -22.20 8.36 -24.81
C THR A 31 -21.54 7.05 -24.39
N ILE A 32 -21.99 5.91 -24.93
CA ILE A 32 -21.40 4.60 -24.65
C ILE A 32 -19.93 4.57 -25.05
N LYS A 33 -19.60 5.02 -26.27
CA LYS A 33 -18.20 5.05 -26.75
C LYS A 33 -17.31 5.91 -25.85
N ASN A 34 -17.78 7.10 -25.44
CA ASN A 34 -17.02 7.98 -24.56
C ASN A 34 -16.82 7.37 -23.17
N SER A 35 -17.83 6.71 -22.61
CA SER A 35 -17.72 6.00 -21.33
C SER A 35 -16.71 4.85 -21.41
N LEU A 36 -16.71 4.06 -22.48
CA LEU A 36 -15.74 2.99 -22.68
C LEU A 36 -14.31 3.54 -22.88
N LEU A 37 -14.16 4.61 -23.68
CA LEU A 37 -12.85 5.28 -23.85
C LEU A 37 -12.33 5.88 -22.54
N ASN A 38 -13.20 6.41 -21.68
CA ASN A 38 -12.80 6.91 -20.37
C ASN A 38 -12.34 5.77 -19.44
N LEU A 39 -12.99 4.60 -19.51
CA LEU A 39 -12.55 3.41 -18.78
C LEU A 39 -11.18 2.91 -19.26
N GLU A 40 -10.94 2.91 -20.57
CA GLU A 40 -9.63 2.55 -21.14
C GLU A 40 -8.55 3.57 -20.74
N ARG A 41 -8.84 4.87 -20.84
CA ARG A 41 -7.92 5.96 -20.42
C ARG A 41 -7.61 5.96 -18.93
N SER A 42 -8.52 5.47 -18.10
CA SER A 42 -8.31 5.38 -16.66
C SER A 42 -7.30 4.30 -16.24
N GLY A 43 -6.83 3.47 -17.18
CA GLY A 43 -5.88 2.38 -16.91
C GLY A 43 -6.50 1.16 -16.24
N ILE A 44 -7.83 1.16 -16.06
CA ILE A 44 -8.61 0.06 -15.45
C ILE A 44 -8.61 -1.18 -16.35
N ALA A 45 -8.55 -1.00 -17.66
CA ALA A 45 -8.58 -2.05 -18.68
C ALA A 45 -7.59 -1.74 -19.80
N SER A 46 -6.88 -2.77 -20.28
CA SER A 46 -5.94 -2.66 -21.41
C SER A 46 -6.66 -2.66 -22.75
N LYS A 47 -7.82 -3.31 -22.78
CA LYS A 47 -8.67 -3.43 -23.96
C LYS A 47 -10.10 -3.65 -23.53
N ILE A 48 -11.01 -2.91 -24.16
CA ILE A 48 -12.45 -3.06 -23.97
C ILE A 48 -13.07 -3.33 -25.34
N THR A 49 -13.64 -4.51 -25.53
CA THR A 49 -14.39 -4.84 -26.76
C THR A 49 -15.87 -4.96 -26.46
N GLY A 50 -16.68 -4.16 -27.15
CA GLY A 50 -18.13 -4.14 -26.98
C GLY A 50 -18.87 -4.69 -28.20
N SER A 51 -19.92 -5.46 -27.99
CA SER A 51 -20.92 -5.78 -29.01
C SER A 51 -22.31 -5.36 -28.52
N ILE A 52 -23.12 -4.84 -29.45
CA ILE A 52 -24.49 -4.40 -29.18
C ILE A 52 -25.43 -5.40 -29.82
N GLY A 53 -26.41 -5.86 -29.05
CA GLY A 53 -27.45 -6.77 -29.50
C GLY A 53 -28.85 -6.27 -29.15
N LYS A 54 -29.85 -6.97 -29.66
CA LYS A 54 -31.25 -6.76 -29.29
C LYS A 54 -31.57 -7.62 -28.06
N LEU A 55 -32.29 -7.06 -27.09
CA LEU A 55 -32.76 -7.83 -25.94
C LEU A 55 -33.99 -8.66 -26.31
N GLY A 56 -33.76 -9.93 -26.68
CA GLY A 56 -34.82 -10.85 -27.06
C GLY A 56 -35.64 -10.35 -28.26
N SER A 57 -36.97 -10.50 -28.19
CA SER A 57 -37.88 -10.10 -29.27
C SER A 57 -38.30 -8.62 -29.23
N ASN A 58 -38.00 -7.87 -28.16
CA ASN A 58 -38.44 -6.48 -28.00
C ASN A 58 -37.54 -5.49 -28.75
N PRO A 59 -38.04 -4.78 -29.78
CA PRO A 59 -37.24 -3.85 -30.60
C PRO A 59 -36.81 -2.57 -29.86
N THR A 60 -37.37 -2.26 -28.69
CA THR A 60 -37.03 -1.04 -27.95
C THR A 60 -35.94 -1.23 -26.90
N LYS A 61 -35.42 -2.46 -26.74
CA LYS A 61 -34.43 -2.80 -25.71
C LYS A 61 -33.14 -3.34 -26.32
N ALA A 62 -32.00 -2.82 -25.85
CA ALA A 62 -30.67 -3.23 -26.30
C ALA A 62 -29.91 -3.99 -25.20
N THR A 63 -29.03 -4.89 -25.63
CA THR A 63 -28.00 -5.55 -24.81
C THR A 63 -26.63 -5.00 -25.20
N LEU A 64 -25.81 -4.67 -24.20
CA LEU A 64 -24.41 -4.29 -24.39
C LEU A 64 -23.54 -5.36 -23.75
N ASN A 65 -22.86 -6.15 -24.57
CA ASN A 65 -21.91 -7.16 -24.11
C ASN A 65 -20.50 -6.59 -24.18
N ILE A 66 -19.78 -6.59 -23.07
CA ILE A 66 -18.44 -6.00 -22.97
C ILE A 66 -17.47 -7.07 -22.53
N THR A 67 -16.39 -7.27 -23.27
CA THR A 67 -15.26 -8.08 -22.84
C THR A 67 -14.11 -7.17 -22.44
N VAL A 68 -13.51 -7.43 -21.28
CA VAL A 68 -12.49 -6.57 -20.68
C VAL A 68 -11.23 -7.37 -20.39
N GLU A 69 -10.10 -6.86 -20.89
CA GLU A 69 -8.76 -7.35 -20.55
C GLU A 69 -8.10 -6.40 -19.53
N SER A 70 -7.44 -6.96 -18.51
CA SER A 70 -6.73 -6.18 -17.49
C SER A 70 -5.34 -5.77 -17.96
N VAL A 71 -4.93 -4.54 -17.65
CA VAL A 71 -3.52 -4.13 -17.76
C VAL A 71 -2.71 -4.83 -16.65
N PRO A 72 -1.61 -5.52 -16.96
CA PRO A 72 -0.68 -5.99 -15.94
C PRO A 72 -0.01 -4.80 -15.25
N SER A 73 -0.11 -4.70 -13.92
CA SER A 73 0.57 -3.67 -13.16
C SER A 73 2.07 -3.97 -13.06
N PRO A 74 2.98 -3.16 -13.65
CA PRO A 74 4.41 -3.41 -13.57
C PRO A 74 4.96 -3.16 -12.16
N TRP A 75 6.12 -3.73 -11.86
CA TRP A 75 6.91 -3.33 -10.70
C TRP A 75 7.34 -1.88 -10.86
N ARG A 76 7.19 -1.08 -9.80
CA ARG A 76 7.66 0.30 -9.74
C ARG A 76 8.67 0.40 -8.62
N GLY A 77 9.76 1.09 -8.84
CA GLY A 77 10.76 1.28 -7.81
C GLY A 77 11.56 2.55 -8.00
N GLU A 78 12.14 3.00 -6.91
CA GLU A 78 12.97 4.19 -6.85
C GLU A 78 14.16 3.91 -5.93
N THR A 79 15.33 4.43 -6.30
CA THR A 79 16.53 4.40 -5.47
C THR A 79 17.11 5.79 -5.37
N SER A 80 17.59 6.19 -4.20
CA SER A 80 18.31 7.44 -4.00
C SER A 80 19.51 7.25 -3.09
N ILE A 81 20.55 8.04 -3.33
CA ILE A 81 21.73 8.15 -2.47
C ILE A 81 21.93 9.63 -2.18
N ARG A 82 22.10 9.98 -0.91
CA ARG A 82 22.19 11.36 -0.44
C ARG A 82 23.20 11.44 0.70
N ASN A 83 23.67 12.65 1.00
CA ASN A 83 24.56 12.95 2.13
C ASN A 83 23.82 13.66 3.28
N ASP A 84 22.54 13.35 3.45
CA ASP A 84 21.66 13.89 4.49
C ASP A 84 21.24 12.80 5.48
N GLY A 85 22.18 11.90 5.79
CA GLY A 85 22.00 10.82 6.74
C GLY A 85 21.75 11.31 8.18
N ASN A 86 21.75 10.36 9.10
CA ASN A 86 21.35 10.63 10.48
C ASN A 86 22.59 10.80 11.36
N THR A 87 22.73 11.99 11.94
CA THR A 87 23.79 12.33 12.90
C THR A 87 23.95 11.23 13.94
N GLY A 88 25.16 10.72 14.07
CA GLY A 88 25.50 9.59 14.94
C GLY A 88 25.60 8.25 14.23
N SER A 89 25.04 8.09 13.03
CA SER A 89 24.82 6.79 12.38
C SER A 89 25.10 6.80 10.87
N GLY A 90 25.85 7.77 10.38
CA GLY A 90 26.29 7.88 9.00
C GLY A 90 25.71 9.10 8.30
N GLU A 91 26.60 9.88 7.66
CA GLU A 91 26.27 11.02 6.80
C GLU A 91 25.68 10.59 5.44
N TRP A 92 26.07 9.41 4.92
CA TRP A 92 25.58 8.87 3.67
C TRP A 92 24.32 8.06 3.90
N ARG A 93 23.28 8.32 3.10
CA ARG A 93 21.98 7.65 3.16
C ARG A 93 21.62 7.07 1.79
N GLY A 94 21.44 5.76 1.74
CA GLY A 94 20.89 5.05 0.58
C GLY A 94 19.47 4.59 0.87
N VAL A 95 18.52 4.86 -0.03
CA VAL A 95 17.11 4.42 0.09
C VAL A 95 16.71 3.67 -1.17
N ALA A 96 15.96 2.58 -0.99
CA ALA A 96 15.31 1.84 -2.06
C ALA A 96 13.84 1.59 -1.72
N ILE A 97 12.94 1.88 -2.65
CA ILE A 97 11.50 1.63 -2.53
C ILE A 97 11.09 0.78 -3.72
N VAL A 98 10.35 -0.30 -3.46
CA VAL A 98 9.82 -1.17 -4.52
C VAL A 98 8.36 -1.44 -4.22
N GLN A 99 7.51 -1.30 -5.24
CA GLN A 99 6.07 -1.48 -5.14
C GLN A 99 5.55 -2.36 -6.27
N LYS A 100 4.57 -3.21 -5.92
CA LYS A 100 3.78 -3.98 -6.88
C LYS A 100 2.30 -3.82 -6.54
N LYS A 101 1.53 -3.35 -7.51
CA LYS A 101 0.06 -3.36 -7.45
C LYS A 101 -0.48 -4.62 -8.10
N ASP A 102 -1.67 -5.02 -7.70
CA ASP A 102 -2.39 -6.16 -8.29
C ASP A 102 -1.53 -7.42 -8.34
N LEU A 103 -0.95 -7.80 -7.20
CA LEU A 103 -0.09 -8.97 -7.02
C LEU A 103 -0.92 -10.25 -6.84
N LEU A 104 -1.83 -10.28 -5.86
CA LEU A 104 -2.71 -11.42 -5.56
C LEU A 104 -4.17 -11.12 -5.93
N ALA A 105 -4.63 -9.90 -5.68
CA ALA A 105 -5.97 -9.42 -5.99
C ALA A 105 -5.93 -8.01 -6.59
N ARG A 106 -6.96 -7.67 -7.36
CA ARG A 106 -7.07 -6.33 -7.95
C ARG A 106 -7.28 -5.29 -6.86
N GLY A 107 -6.51 -4.21 -6.90
CA GLY A 107 -6.51 -3.15 -5.90
C GLY A 107 -5.56 -3.40 -4.73
N ASP A 108 -4.94 -4.59 -4.64
CA ASP A 108 -3.92 -4.83 -3.62
C ASP A 108 -2.61 -4.08 -3.93
N GLN A 109 -1.78 -3.91 -2.91
CA GLN A 109 -0.48 -3.30 -3.04
C GLN A 109 0.53 -3.93 -2.09
N LEU A 110 1.64 -4.39 -2.64
CA LEU A 110 2.85 -4.76 -1.91
C LEU A 110 3.86 -3.61 -2.01
N GLN A 111 4.51 -3.28 -0.89
CA GLN A 111 5.59 -2.30 -0.83
C GLN A 111 6.75 -2.81 0.04
N PHE A 112 7.96 -2.66 -0.48
CA PHE A 112 9.22 -2.78 0.24
C PHE A 112 9.87 -1.41 0.37
N TYR A 113 10.48 -1.18 1.53
CA TYR A 113 11.34 -0.02 1.79
C TYR A 113 12.63 -0.52 2.42
N GLY A 114 13.76 0.02 1.98
CA GLY A 114 15.06 -0.20 2.57
C GLY A 114 15.81 1.12 2.69
N GLU A 115 16.49 1.31 3.81
CA GLU A 115 17.39 2.43 4.06
C GLU A 115 18.67 1.92 4.72
N LEU A 116 19.82 2.43 4.27
CA LEU A 116 21.12 2.20 4.86
C LEU A 116 21.79 3.54 5.11
N ASN A 117 22.37 3.72 6.30
CA ASN A 117 23.19 4.87 6.65
C ASN A 117 24.62 4.43 6.95
N ALA A 118 25.60 5.13 6.39
CA ALA A 118 27.03 4.84 6.52
C ALA A 118 27.83 6.15 6.63
N ASP A 119 29.03 6.07 7.19
CA ASP A 119 29.95 7.22 7.30
C ASP A 119 31.03 7.17 6.20
N SER A 120 31.94 8.14 6.20
CA SER A 120 33.13 8.19 5.33
C SER A 120 34.08 7.00 5.56
N ASP A 121 34.10 6.44 6.76
CA ASP A 121 34.67 5.12 7.03
C ASP A 121 33.63 4.04 6.63
N PRO A 122 34.02 2.89 6.05
CA PRO A 122 33.10 1.85 5.56
C PRO A 122 32.42 1.07 6.70
N GLU A 123 31.77 1.79 7.62
CA GLU A 123 31.02 1.30 8.75
C GLU A 123 29.54 1.61 8.54
N LEU A 124 28.69 0.59 8.73
CA LEU A 124 27.24 0.72 8.62
C LEU A 124 26.67 1.21 9.95
N GLY A 125 26.15 2.44 9.96
CA GLY A 125 25.59 3.06 11.15
C GLY A 125 24.10 2.81 11.33
N ALA A 126 23.32 2.64 10.26
CA ALA A 126 21.94 2.19 10.40
C ALA A 126 21.47 1.35 9.21
N GLY A 127 20.54 0.45 9.48
CA GLY A 127 19.81 -0.31 8.47
C GLY A 127 18.36 -0.43 8.85
N ILE A 128 17.48 0.04 7.98
CA ILE A 128 16.02 -0.01 8.14
C ILE A 128 15.45 -0.79 6.96
N GLY A 129 14.59 -1.76 7.24
CA GLY A 129 13.84 -2.48 6.23
C GLY A 129 12.38 -2.56 6.64
N SER A 130 11.46 -2.36 5.71
CA SER A 130 10.05 -2.61 5.95
C SER A 130 9.34 -3.23 4.76
N LEU A 131 8.29 -3.97 5.09
CA LEU A 131 7.38 -4.63 4.18
C LEU A 131 5.96 -4.24 4.57
N SER A 132 5.16 -3.82 3.59
CA SER A 132 3.75 -3.53 3.78
C SER A 132 2.94 -4.16 2.67
N TYR A 133 1.79 -4.72 3.04
CA TYR A 133 0.82 -5.29 2.11
C TYR A 133 -0.58 -4.80 2.47
N THR A 134 -1.25 -4.20 1.50
CA THR A 134 -2.65 -3.76 1.60
C THR A 134 -3.51 -4.63 0.70
N TYR A 135 -4.56 -5.22 1.27
CA TYR A 135 -5.51 -6.09 0.59
C TYR A 135 -6.93 -5.48 0.65
N PRO A 136 -7.59 -5.26 -0.50
CA PRO A 136 -8.97 -4.78 -0.54
C PRO A 136 -9.92 -5.94 -0.24
N LEU A 137 -10.37 -6.03 1.01
CA LEU A 137 -11.32 -7.06 1.43
C LEU A 137 -12.69 -6.88 0.76
N SER A 138 -13.10 -5.63 0.52
CA SER A 138 -14.31 -5.27 -0.21
C SER A 138 -14.14 -3.92 -0.93
N GLN A 139 -15.20 -3.42 -1.58
CA GLN A 139 -15.19 -2.08 -2.22
C GLN A 139 -15.05 -0.93 -1.21
N THR A 140 -15.25 -1.19 0.09
CA THR A 140 -15.21 -0.18 1.14
C THR A 140 -14.24 -0.52 2.27
N VAL A 141 -13.60 -1.70 2.25
CA VAL A 141 -12.78 -2.18 3.35
C VAL A 141 -11.42 -2.65 2.86
N ASP A 142 -10.37 -2.04 3.39
CA ASP A 142 -8.98 -2.43 3.14
C ASP A 142 -8.33 -2.94 4.43
N ILE A 143 -7.53 -3.99 4.33
CA ILE A 143 -6.67 -4.48 5.41
C ILE A 143 -5.22 -4.24 5.03
N THR A 144 -4.48 -3.55 5.89
CA THR A 144 -3.04 -3.34 5.75
C THR A 144 -2.30 -4.08 6.84
N ALA A 145 -1.33 -4.90 6.44
CA ALA A 145 -0.33 -5.47 7.33
C ALA A 145 1.03 -4.85 7.00
N SER A 146 1.82 -4.52 8.01
CA SER A 146 3.19 -4.06 7.81
C SER A 146 4.12 -4.55 8.90
N PHE A 147 5.35 -4.83 8.51
CA PHE A 147 6.44 -5.20 9.38
C PHE A 147 7.67 -4.37 9.07
N GLY A 148 8.35 -3.87 10.09
CA GLY A 148 9.58 -3.10 9.98
C GLY A 148 10.64 -3.65 10.93
N ALA A 149 11.89 -3.66 10.48
CA ALA A 149 13.07 -3.96 11.27
C ALA A 149 14.08 -2.83 11.11
N ASN A 150 14.69 -2.42 12.21
CA ASN A 150 15.72 -1.40 12.24
C ASN A 150 16.87 -1.88 13.13
N ARG A 151 18.10 -1.64 12.68
CA ARG A 151 19.31 -1.75 13.49
C ARG A 151 20.09 -0.46 13.38
N ARG A 152 20.53 0.08 14.52
CA ARG A 152 21.33 1.29 14.58
C ARG A 152 22.57 1.10 15.44
N TYR A 153 23.68 1.63 14.97
CA TYR A 153 24.96 1.81 15.63
C TYR A 153 25.28 3.29 15.73
N LEU A 154 25.96 3.68 16.80
CA LEU A 154 26.38 5.06 17.03
C LEU A 154 27.80 5.31 16.50
N ILE A 155 28.06 4.98 15.23
CA ILE A 155 29.41 4.89 14.64
C ILE A 155 30.20 6.21 14.69
N GLU A 156 29.53 7.36 14.65
CA GLU A 156 30.17 8.68 14.69
C GLU A 156 30.52 9.14 16.12
N PHE A 157 30.05 8.44 17.15
CA PHE A 157 30.36 8.78 18.54
C PHE A 157 31.69 8.18 18.99
N PRO A 158 32.40 8.82 19.95
CA PRO A 158 33.56 8.21 20.58
C PRO A 158 33.15 7.03 21.48
N LYS A 159 34.12 6.16 21.81
CA LYS A 159 33.93 5.13 22.83
C LYS A 159 33.64 5.80 24.19
N PRO A 160 32.74 5.23 25.01
CA PRO A 160 32.11 3.91 24.87
C PRO A 160 30.83 3.90 23.99
N PHE A 161 30.28 5.06 23.62
CA PHE A 161 28.99 5.14 22.93
C PHE A 161 29.00 4.50 21.54
N ARG A 162 30.15 4.51 20.85
CA ARG A 162 30.34 3.79 19.57
C ARG A 162 29.96 2.32 19.62
N ASP A 163 30.16 1.69 20.78
CA ASP A 163 29.91 0.26 20.98
C ASP A 163 28.43 -0.04 21.32
N LEU A 164 27.58 0.99 21.40
CA LEU A 164 26.14 0.82 21.57
C LEU A 164 25.45 0.49 20.25
N SER A 165 24.47 -0.41 20.34
CA SER A 165 23.56 -0.67 19.23
C SER A 165 22.13 -0.89 19.70
N PHE A 166 21.19 -0.53 18.84
CA PHE A 166 19.77 -0.64 19.08
C PHE A 166 19.13 -1.45 17.96
N ARG A 167 18.21 -2.34 18.32
CA ARG A 167 17.40 -3.10 17.37
C ARG A 167 15.94 -2.82 17.68
N GLN A 168 15.15 -2.63 16.62
CA GLN A 168 13.73 -2.39 16.75
C GLN A 168 12.99 -3.21 15.70
N TYR A 169 11.92 -3.87 16.12
CA TYR A 169 10.99 -4.58 15.26
C TYR A 169 9.60 -4.03 15.51
N GLN A 170 8.86 -3.72 14.45
CA GLN A 170 7.51 -3.18 14.54
C GLN A 170 6.57 -3.95 13.62
N GLY A 171 5.43 -4.37 14.15
CA GLY A 171 4.33 -4.95 13.39
C GLY A 171 3.07 -4.09 13.54
N LEU A 172 2.31 -3.97 12.45
CA LEU A 172 1.00 -3.32 12.43
C LEU A 172 0.05 -4.14 11.57
N ILE A 173 -1.18 -4.33 12.05
CA ILE A 173 -2.31 -4.77 11.25
C ILE A 173 -3.43 -3.76 11.45
N GLN A 174 -4.00 -3.24 10.36
CA GLN A 174 -5.05 -2.24 10.39
C GLN A 174 -6.11 -2.51 9.33
N ALA A 175 -7.38 -2.42 9.72
CA ALA A 175 -8.50 -2.33 8.82
C ALA A 175 -8.95 -0.87 8.67
N ASN A 176 -9.28 -0.47 7.44
CA ASN A 176 -9.82 0.84 7.08
C ASN A 176 -11.18 0.64 6.40
N TRP A 177 -12.17 1.42 6.80
CA TRP A 177 -13.52 1.44 6.23
C TRP A 177 -13.79 2.79 5.60
N THR A 178 -14.10 2.82 4.31
CA THR A 178 -14.64 3.98 3.61
C THR A 178 -16.15 4.01 3.85
N LEU A 179 -16.62 4.97 4.64
CA LEU A 179 -18.04 5.10 5.01
C LEU A 179 -18.81 5.91 3.97
N GLN A 180 -18.19 6.96 3.45
CA GLN A 180 -18.77 7.80 2.42
C GLN A 180 -17.65 8.43 1.61
N GLN A 181 -17.71 8.28 0.29
CA GLN A 181 -16.78 8.91 -0.62
C GLN A 181 -17.56 9.72 -1.67
N THR A 182 -17.27 11.02 -1.73
CA THR A 182 -17.80 11.96 -2.72
C THR A 182 -16.65 12.73 -3.34
N ALA A 183 -16.93 13.58 -4.34
CA ALA A 183 -15.90 14.43 -4.94
C ALA A 183 -15.29 15.46 -3.97
N ALA A 184 -15.99 15.79 -2.88
CA ALA A 184 -15.60 16.86 -1.94
C ALA A 184 -15.38 16.36 -0.50
N SER A 185 -15.64 15.08 -0.20
CA SER A 185 -15.64 14.56 1.16
C SER A 185 -15.33 13.06 1.15
N ASN A 186 -14.53 12.62 2.13
CA ASN A 186 -14.19 11.21 2.32
C ASN A 186 -14.24 10.82 3.79
N THR A 187 -15.39 10.36 4.27
CA THR A 187 -15.52 9.90 5.66
C THR A 187 -15.04 8.46 5.78
N TYR A 188 -14.16 8.21 6.75
CA TYR A 188 -13.58 6.89 6.99
C TYR A 188 -13.54 6.53 8.46
N ALA A 189 -13.45 5.24 8.75
CA ALA A 189 -13.13 4.69 10.06
C ALA A 189 -11.95 3.73 9.96
N PHE A 190 -11.25 3.50 11.07
CA PHE A 190 -10.15 2.55 11.12
C PHE A 190 -10.06 1.86 12.48
N ALA A 191 -9.45 0.68 12.47
CA ALA A 191 -9.12 -0.10 13.66
C ALA A 191 -7.81 -0.84 13.40
N GLY A 192 -6.87 -0.80 14.35
CA GLY A 192 -5.59 -1.45 14.17
C GLY A 192 -4.88 -1.79 15.46
N ILE A 193 -4.00 -2.76 15.37
CA ILE A 193 -3.13 -3.22 16.45
C ILE A 193 -1.68 -3.07 16.01
N SER A 194 -0.86 -2.50 16.87
CA SER A 194 0.58 -2.38 16.67
C SER A 194 1.31 -3.07 17.81
N ALA A 195 2.41 -3.73 17.48
CA ALA A 195 3.38 -4.24 18.43
C ALA A 195 4.77 -3.71 18.05
N ASN A 196 5.60 -3.45 19.05
CA ASN A 196 6.94 -2.94 18.88
C ASN A 196 7.85 -3.63 19.91
N HIS A 197 9.00 -4.10 19.46
CA HIS A 197 10.02 -4.73 20.28
C HIS A 197 11.33 -4.01 20.07
N ASN A 198 11.94 -3.54 21.16
CA ASN A 198 13.20 -2.81 21.14
C ASN A 198 14.21 -3.53 22.02
N ASN A 199 15.44 -3.62 21.53
CA ASN A 199 16.57 -4.15 22.27
C ASN A 199 17.72 -3.16 22.21
N SER A 200 18.50 -3.12 23.28
CA SER A 200 19.74 -2.36 23.32
C SER A 200 20.90 -3.24 23.73
N TYR A 201 22.06 -2.98 23.14
CA TYR A 201 23.27 -3.75 23.34
C TYR A 201 24.47 -2.83 23.51
N TYR A 202 25.44 -3.25 24.32
CA TYR A 202 26.77 -2.69 24.41
C TYR A 202 27.78 -3.77 24.06
N LYS A 203 28.62 -3.54 23.05
CA LYS A 203 29.56 -4.55 22.52
C LYS A 203 28.88 -5.88 22.13
N ASN A 204 27.66 -5.79 21.63
CA ASN A 204 26.77 -6.91 21.29
C ASN A 204 26.24 -7.72 22.50
N GLU A 205 26.48 -7.27 23.73
CA GLU A 205 25.87 -7.84 24.93
C GLU A 205 24.61 -7.04 25.33
N PRO A 206 23.52 -7.68 25.79
CA PRO A 206 22.33 -6.98 26.25
C PRO A 206 22.67 -5.91 27.30
N PHE A 207 22.13 -4.69 27.15
CA PHE A 207 22.49 -3.56 28.00
C PHE A 207 21.29 -2.66 28.31
N PRO A 208 20.96 -2.38 29.58
CA PRO A 208 19.70 -1.72 29.96
C PRO A 208 19.74 -0.20 29.80
N VAL A 209 19.71 0.30 28.56
CA VAL A 209 19.67 1.75 28.26
C VAL A 209 18.34 2.24 27.70
N ILE A 210 17.39 1.34 27.49
CA ILE A 210 16.03 1.70 27.09
C ILE A 210 15.20 2.01 28.34
N VAL A 211 14.72 3.24 28.45
CA VAL A 211 13.84 3.67 29.54
C VAL A 211 12.56 2.84 29.51
N GLY A 212 12.23 2.18 30.63
CA GLY A 212 11.09 1.27 30.73
C GLY A 212 11.36 -0.16 30.25
N GLY A 213 12.56 -0.45 29.72
CA GLY A 213 12.99 -1.80 29.38
C GLY A 213 13.45 -2.62 30.60
N GLY A 214 13.56 -3.93 30.39
CA GLY A 214 14.10 -4.87 31.37
C GLY A 214 15.59 -4.67 31.66
N LEU A 215 16.13 -5.43 32.61
CA LEU A 215 17.55 -5.40 32.99
C LEU A 215 18.49 -5.88 31.86
N ASP A 216 17.92 -6.54 30.86
CA ASP A 216 18.53 -6.96 29.60
C ASP A 216 18.41 -5.91 28.48
N GLY A 217 17.79 -4.76 28.74
CA GLY A 217 17.56 -3.73 27.72
C GLY A 217 16.50 -4.13 26.70
N ASP A 218 15.63 -5.08 27.04
CA ASP A 218 14.47 -5.50 26.25
C ASP A 218 13.23 -4.66 26.56
N LEU A 219 12.49 -4.24 25.55
CA LEU A 219 11.22 -3.54 25.72
C LEU A 219 10.22 -3.93 24.63
N THR A 220 9.15 -4.60 25.04
CA THR A 220 7.98 -4.85 24.19
C THR A 220 6.85 -3.90 24.55
N THR A 221 6.34 -3.18 23.55
CA THR A 221 5.17 -2.30 23.69
C THR A 221 4.16 -2.59 22.58
N GLY A 222 2.93 -2.15 22.77
CA GLY A 222 1.91 -2.26 21.77
C GLY A 222 0.72 -1.38 22.10
N TYR A 223 -0.12 -1.15 21.11
CA TYR A 223 -1.35 -0.42 21.29
C TYR A 223 -2.40 -0.89 20.32
N PHE A 224 -3.65 -0.67 20.72
CA PHE A 224 -4.81 -0.74 19.84
C PHE A 224 -5.25 0.69 19.53
N ARG A 225 -5.63 0.96 18.29
CA ARG A 225 -6.18 2.25 17.86
C ARG A 225 -7.47 2.05 17.10
N ILE A 226 -8.44 2.91 17.37
CA ILE A 226 -9.68 3.06 16.61
C ILE A 226 -9.94 4.53 16.39
N GLY A 227 -10.59 4.86 15.28
CA GLY A 227 -10.95 6.24 15.02
C GLY A 227 -11.85 6.39 13.81
N PHE A 228 -12.36 7.60 13.67
CA PHE A 228 -13.12 8.09 12.53
C PHE A 228 -12.47 9.37 12.04
N GLY A 229 -12.56 9.63 10.75
CA GLY A 229 -11.96 10.79 10.10
C GLY A 229 -12.78 11.28 8.93
N HIS A 230 -12.57 12.54 8.59
CA HIS A 230 -13.14 13.24 7.45
C HIS A 230 -12.14 14.32 7.03
N PRO A 231 -11.66 14.34 5.77
CA PRO A 231 -10.86 15.42 5.22
C PRO A 231 -11.72 16.62 4.84
#